data_AF-A0A355G8S4-F1
#
_entry.id   AF-A0A355G8S4-F1
#
_cell.length_a   1.000
_cell.length_b   1.000
_cell.length_c   1.000
_cell.angle_alpha   90.00
_cell.angle_beta   90.00
_cell.angle_gamma   90.00
#
_symmetry.space_group_name_H-M   'P 1'
#
loop_
_entity.id
_entity.type
_entity.pdbx_description
1 polymer ?
#
loop_
_entity_poly.entity_id
_entity_poly.type
_entity_poly.pdbx_seq_one_letter_code
_entity_poly.pdbx_strand_id
1 'polypeptide(L)'
;QEEYRRSDQFLSDSMQQWERRIDLSSQDWRLAMEISIGVVRRQLTLDTIIESQLTRPREKVEAPLWTLLQIGVYQLVMLDQIPDHAAVSETVELAGKLHRVRWKKMVNAILRSITRLTTDEQASAPQSNAIPLSADRYRCFSIGLFPSPAADPAGYLAKAFSFPQPIMTDWLARFG
;
A
#
# COMPACT_ATOMS: atom_id res chain seq x y z
N GLN A 1 0.60 -16.87 14.94
CA GLN A 1 1.34 -17.33 13.74
C GLN A 1 2.01 -16.09 13.16
N GLU A 2 3.00 -15.59 13.89
CA GLU A 2 3.58 -14.24 13.82
C GLU A 2 4.86 -14.17 12.96
N GLU A 3 5.23 -15.27 12.31
CA GLU A 3 6.63 -15.55 11.97
C GLU A 3 7.16 -14.85 10.71
N TYR A 4 6.30 -14.22 9.90
CA TYR A 4 6.71 -13.62 8.62
C TYR A 4 7.34 -12.21 8.74
N ARG A 5 7.29 -11.58 9.92
CA ARG A 5 7.85 -10.22 10.15
C ARG A 5 9.07 -10.16 11.07
N ARG A 6 9.55 -11.29 11.59
CA ARG A 6 10.73 -11.34 12.48
C ARG A 6 11.95 -11.85 11.73
N SER A 7 12.54 -10.99 10.91
CA SER A 7 13.98 -11.04 10.69
C SER A 7 14.57 -9.78 11.28
N ASP A 8 15.60 -9.87 12.13
CA ASP A 8 16.37 -8.73 12.63
C ASP A 8 17.25 -8.09 11.53
N GLN A 9 16.84 -8.22 10.27
CA GLN A 9 17.52 -7.69 9.09
C GLN A 9 16.67 -6.62 8.47
N PHE A 10 17.31 -5.51 8.11
CA PHE A 10 16.65 -4.47 7.33
C PHE A 10 16.25 -5.01 5.96
N LEU A 11 15.11 -4.54 5.45
CA LEU A 11 14.63 -4.92 4.12
C LEU A 11 15.66 -4.58 3.03
N SER A 12 16.33 -3.44 3.15
CA SER A 12 17.42 -3.02 2.24
C SER A 12 18.51 -4.06 2.14
N ASP A 13 18.92 -4.62 3.28
CA ASP A 13 20.04 -5.55 3.37
C ASP A 13 19.65 -6.92 2.83
N SER A 14 18.40 -7.34 3.09
CA SER A 14 17.81 -8.53 2.49
C SER A 14 17.77 -8.39 0.97
N MET A 15 17.30 -7.26 0.46
CA MET A 15 17.19 -7.01 -0.99
C MET A 15 18.57 -7.01 -1.65
N GLN A 16 19.59 -6.34 -1.11
CA GLN A 16 20.94 -6.37 -1.68
C GLN A 16 21.52 -7.79 -1.78
N GLN A 17 21.19 -8.68 -0.85
CA GLN A 17 21.59 -10.09 -0.94
C GLN A 17 20.89 -10.81 -2.11
N TRP A 18 19.62 -10.48 -2.38
CA TRP A 18 18.86 -11.02 -3.51
C TRP A 18 19.33 -10.47 -4.86
N GLU A 19 19.72 -9.19 -4.95
CA GLU A 19 20.28 -8.58 -6.18
C GLU A 19 21.44 -9.40 -6.74
N ARG A 20 22.32 -9.87 -5.85
CA ARG A 20 23.50 -10.68 -6.22
C ARG A 20 23.15 -12.10 -6.67
N ARG A 21 21.92 -12.56 -6.45
CA ARG A 21 21.47 -13.93 -6.68
C ARG A 21 20.51 -14.07 -7.84
N ILE A 22 19.90 -12.98 -8.29
CA ILE A 22 18.88 -12.98 -9.33
C ILE A 22 19.39 -12.15 -10.51
N ASP A 23 19.31 -12.71 -11.71
CA ASP A 23 19.64 -12.01 -12.95
C ASP A 23 18.44 -11.14 -13.39
N LEU A 24 18.33 -9.95 -12.81
CA LEU A 24 17.33 -8.94 -13.17
C LEU A 24 18.01 -7.75 -13.84
N SER A 25 17.28 -7.09 -14.75
CA SER A 25 17.73 -5.81 -15.27
C SER A 25 17.81 -4.77 -14.15
N SER A 26 18.68 -3.77 -14.30
CA SER A 26 18.77 -2.66 -13.35
C SER A 26 17.48 -1.85 -13.22
N GLN A 27 16.60 -1.90 -14.22
CA GLN A 27 15.29 -1.26 -14.18
C GLN A 27 14.31 -2.06 -13.31
N ASP A 28 14.24 -3.38 -13.52
CA ASP A 28 13.36 -4.27 -12.76
C ASP A 28 13.78 -4.32 -11.29
N TRP A 29 15.08 -4.32 -11.02
CA TRP A 29 15.60 -4.27 -9.66
C TRP A 29 15.16 -3.01 -8.91
N ARG A 30 15.31 -1.84 -9.54
CA ARG A 30 14.85 -0.57 -8.96
C ARG A 30 13.35 -0.56 -8.70
N LEU A 31 12.56 -1.13 -9.62
CA LEU A 31 11.12 -1.24 -9.43
C LEU A 31 10.76 -2.17 -8.27
N ALA A 32 11.37 -3.35 -8.19
CA ALA A 32 11.16 -4.29 -7.09
C ALA A 32 11.53 -3.67 -5.74
N MET A 33 12.62 -2.90 -5.68
CA MET A 33 13.05 -2.15 -4.50
C MET A 33 12.03 -1.09 -4.10
N GLU A 34 11.59 -0.27 -5.05
CA GLU A 34 10.59 0.78 -4.83
C GLU A 34 9.28 0.20 -4.29
N ILE A 35 8.78 -0.88 -4.89
CA ILE A 35 7.57 -1.57 -4.41
C ILE A 35 7.77 -2.12 -3.01
N SER A 36 8.89 -2.80 -2.73
CA SER A 36 9.11 -3.46 -1.44
C SER A 36 9.25 -2.46 -0.30
N ILE A 37 10.11 -1.44 -0.47
CA ILE A 37 10.28 -0.37 0.53
C ILE A 37 8.99 0.42 0.67
N GLY A 38 8.34 0.72 -0.46
CA GLY A 38 7.09 1.42 -0.53
C GLY A 38 5.96 0.76 0.26
N VAL A 39 5.77 -0.55 0.09
CA VAL A 39 4.77 -1.35 0.80
C VAL A 39 5.01 -1.33 2.30
N VAL A 40 6.26 -1.44 2.76
CA VAL A 40 6.59 -1.35 4.19
C VAL A 40 6.34 0.06 4.71
N ARG A 41 6.81 1.09 4.00
CA ARG A 41 6.68 2.50 4.38
C ARG A 41 5.22 2.96 4.42
N ARG A 42 4.36 2.43 3.56
CA ARG A 42 2.95 2.82 3.42
C ARG A 42 1.98 1.77 3.98
N GLN A 43 2.45 0.89 4.85
CA GLN A 43 1.68 -0.27 5.30
C GLN A 43 0.29 0.07 5.84
N LEU A 44 0.18 1.00 6.79
CA LEU A 44 -1.10 1.36 7.39
C LEU A 44 -2.04 2.06 6.40
N THR A 45 -1.46 2.83 5.46
CA THR A 45 -2.20 3.46 4.36
C THR A 45 -2.80 2.41 3.44
N LEU A 46 -1.99 1.43 3.01
CA LEU A 46 -2.44 0.33 2.17
C LEU A 46 -3.47 -0.54 2.90
N ASP A 47 -3.26 -0.80 4.19
CA ASP A 47 -4.19 -1.56 5.02
C ASP A 47 -5.55 -0.89 5.07
N THR A 48 -5.58 0.42 5.34
CA THR A 48 -6.82 1.23 5.37
C THR A 48 -7.57 1.15 4.03
N ILE A 49 -6.85 1.25 2.90
CA ILE A 49 -7.45 1.18 1.57
C ILE A 49 -8.02 -0.22 1.29
N ILE A 50 -7.25 -1.28 1.56
CA ILE A 50 -7.69 -2.66 1.29
C ILE A 50 -8.88 -3.03 2.19
N GLU A 51 -8.83 -2.68 3.48
CA GLU A 51 -9.91 -2.94 4.44
C GLU A 51 -11.22 -2.29 4.01
N SER A 52 -11.19 -1.11 3.40
CA SER A 52 -12.39 -0.46 2.87
C SER A 52 -13.11 -1.28 1.80
N GLN A 53 -12.38 -2.16 1.09
CA GLN A 53 -12.89 -2.99 0.00
C GLN A 53 -13.11 -4.45 0.42
N LEU A 54 -12.83 -4.79 1.68
CA LEU A 54 -13.08 -6.11 2.21
C LEU A 54 -14.52 -6.25 2.71
N THR A 55 -15.13 -7.38 2.35
CA THR A 55 -16.42 -7.79 2.92
C THR A 55 -16.28 -8.68 4.15
N ARG A 56 -15.05 -9.05 4.52
CA ARG A 56 -14.73 -9.92 5.66
C ARG A 56 -13.66 -9.27 6.54
N PRO A 57 -13.63 -9.61 7.84
CA PRO A 57 -12.58 -9.13 8.73
C PRO A 57 -11.16 -9.48 8.22
N ARG A 58 -10.21 -8.58 8.45
CA ARG A 58 -8.80 -8.72 8.05
C ARG A 58 -8.18 -10.03 8.55
N GLU A 59 -8.55 -10.48 9.74
CA GLU A 59 -8.05 -11.69 10.42
C GLU A 59 -8.41 -12.97 9.65
N LYS A 60 -9.45 -12.92 8.82
CA LYS A 60 -9.86 -14.03 7.96
C LYS A 60 -9.11 -14.05 6.61
N VAL A 61 -8.15 -13.16 6.41
CA VAL A 61 -7.33 -13.08 5.21
C VAL A 61 -5.92 -13.58 5.52
N GLU A 62 -5.46 -14.56 4.74
CA GLU A 62 -4.12 -15.15 4.88
C GLU A 62 -3.03 -14.07 4.75
N ALA A 63 -2.02 -14.09 5.63
CA ALA A 63 -0.98 -13.06 5.65
C ALA A 63 -0.22 -12.90 4.30
N PRO A 64 0.13 -13.98 3.56
CA PRO A 64 0.78 -13.79 2.27
C PRO A 64 -0.17 -13.24 1.19
N LEU A 65 -1.47 -13.56 1.28
CA LEU A 65 -2.47 -12.93 0.41
C LEU A 65 -2.61 -11.44 0.72
N TRP A 66 -2.54 -11.05 2.00
CA TRP A 66 -2.54 -9.65 2.38
C TRP A 66 -1.34 -8.90 1.82
N THR A 67 -0.15 -9.50 1.94
CA THR A 67 1.08 -8.92 1.36
C THR A 67 0.94 -8.76 -0.15
N LEU A 68 0.38 -9.75 -0.84
CA LEU A 68 0.12 -9.66 -2.27
C LEU A 68 -0.87 -8.54 -2.63
N LEU A 69 -1.93 -8.34 -1.83
CA LEU A 69 -2.85 -7.22 -2.00
C LEU A 69 -2.14 -5.89 -1.77
N GLN A 70 -1.31 -5.76 -0.73
CA GLN A 70 -0.53 -4.55 -0.47
C GLN A 70 0.38 -4.20 -1.64
N ILE A 71 1.06 -5.19 -2.23
CA ILE A 71 1.89 -5.01 -3.43
C ILE A 71 1.06 -4.49 -4.61
N GLY A 72 -0.10 -5.09 -4.90
CA GLY A 72 -0.96 -4.66 -5.99
C GLY A 72 -1.54 -3.26 -5.77
N VAL A 73 -2.00 -2.96 -4.55
CA VAL A 73 -2.54 -1.64 -4.20
C VAL A 73 -1.45 -0.58 -4.25
N TYR A 74 -0.24 -0.86 -3.77
CA TYR A 74 0.87 0.10 -3.85
C TYR A 74 1.14 0.52 -5.30
N GLN A 75 1.19 -0.46 -6.22
CA GLN A 75 1.37 -0.15 -7.64
C GLN A 75 0.23 0.74 -8.16
N LEU A 76 -1.03 0.43 -7.85
CA LEU A 76 -2.19 1.21 -8.29
C LEU A 76 -2.26 2.62 -7.72
N VAL A 77 -1.89 2.81 -6.44
CA VAL A 77 -2.17 4.06 -5.71
C VAL A 77 -0.93 4.91 -5.42
N MET A 78 0.28 4.40 -5.70
CA MET A 78 1.52 5.13 -5.47
C MET A 78 2.40 5.29 -6.72
N LEU A 79 2.21 4.45 -7.76
CA LEU A 79 3.09 4.44 -8.94
C LEU A 79 2.35 4.91 -10.21
N ASP A 80 2.49 6.19 -10.55
CA ASP A 80 1.84 6.81 -11.74
C ASP A 80 2.27 6.19 -13.08
N GLN A 81 3.45 5.60 -13.12
CA GLN A 81 4.04 5.03 -14.33
C GLN A 81 3.52 3.63 -14.69
N ILE A 82 2.76 2.98 -13.80
CA ILE A 82 2.24 1.63 -14.03
C ILE A 82 0.76 1.72 -14.41
N PRO A 83 0.35 1.29 -15.62
CA PRO A 83 -1.06 1.25 -15.98
C PRO A 83 -1.86 0.32 -15.06
N ASP A 84 -3.07 0.73 -14.69
CA ASP A 84 -3.92 -0.03 -13.76
C ASP A 84 -4.12 -1.50 -14.17
N HIS A 85 -4.37 -1.73 -15.46
CA HIS A 85 -4.59 -3.08 -15.99
C HIS A 85 -3.34 -3.96 -15.86
N ALA A 86 -2.15 -3.37 -16.00
CA ALA A 86 -0.88 -4.08 -15.84
C ALA A 86 -0.65 -4.45 -14.37
N ALA A 87 -0.79 -3.49 -13.46
CA ALA A 87 -0.69 -3.73 -12.01
C ALA A 87 -1.67 -4.83 -11.54
N VAL A 88 -2.92 -4.78 -12.02
CA VAL A 88 -3.93 -5.82 -11.71
C VAL A 88 -3.52 -7.18 -12.28
N SER A 89 -3.18 -7.24 -13.57
CA SER A 89 -2.87 -8.50 -14.25
C SER A 89 -1.65 -9.18 -13.64
N GLU A 90 -0.55 -8.45 -13.45
CA GLU A 90 0.69 -8.98 -12.88
C GLU A 90 0.49 -9.48 -11.45
N THR A 91 -0.25 -8.75 -10.62
CA THR A 91 -0.53 -9.17 -9.23
C THR A 91 -1.40 -10.44 -9.19
N VAL A 92 -2.36 -10.58 -10.12
CA VAL A 92 -3.18 -11.79 -10.26
C VAL A 92 -2.36 -12.98 -10.77
N GLU A 93 -1.43 -12.74 -11.69
CA GLU A 93 -0.50 -13.76 -12.16
C GLU A 93 0.45 -14.23 -11.06
N LEU A 94 0.93 -13.31 -10.22
CA LEU A 94 1.78 -13.61 -9.07
C LEU A 94 1.10 -14.57 -8.08
N ALA A 95 -0.21 -14.41 -7.81
CA ALA A 95 -0.97 -15.41 -7.05
C ALA A 95 -0.89 -16.82 -7.67
N GLY A 96 -0.89 -16.90 -9.01
CA GLY A 96 -0.72 -18.16 -9.74
C GLY A 96 0.67 -18.75 -9.57
N LYS A 97 1.71 -17.93 -9.72
CA LYS A 97 3.12 -18.33 -9.56
C LYS A 97 3.44 -18.81 -8.15
N LEU A 98 2.74 -18.28 -7.14
CA LEU A 98 2.83 -18.75 -5.75
C LEU A 98 2.09 -20.10 -5.50
N HIS A 99 1.56 -20.74 -6.54
CA HIS A 99 0.69 -21.94 -6.46
C HIS A 99 -0.59 -21.70 -5.63
N ARG A 100 -1.10 -20.47 -5.60
CA ARG A 100 -2.28 -20.06 -4.84
C ARG A 100 -3.42 -19.62 -5.77
N VAL A 101 -3.79 -20.49 -6.71
CA VAL A 101 -4.79 -20.20 -7.75
C VAL A 101 -6.12 -19.66 -7.17
N ARG A 102 -6.53 -20.15 -5.99
CA ARG A 102 -7.74 -19.67 -5.29
C ARG A 102 -7.73 -18.17 -4.96
N TRP A 103 -6.55 -17.55 -4.85
CA TRP A 103 -6.43 -16.13 -4.52
C TRP A 103 -6.71 -15.22 -5.71
N LYS A 104 -6.51 -15.69 -6.95
CA LYS A 104 -6.64 -14.90 -8.18
C LYS A 104 -7.95 -14.10 -8.24
N LYS A 105 -9.08 -14.76 -7.92
CA LYS A 105 -10.41 -14.14 -7.97
C LYS A 105 -10.54 -12.99 -6.96
N MET A 106 -10.05 -13.19 -5.74
CA MET A 106 -10.11 -12.15 -4.69
C MET A 106 -9.18 -10.98 -5.01
N VAL A 107 -7.94 -11.27 -5.41
CA VAL A 107 -6.97 -10.24 -5.80
C VAL A 107 -7.54 -9.38 -6.92
N ASN A 108 -8.01 -10.00 -8.00
CA ASN A 108 -8.60 -9.27 -9.12
C ASN A 108 -9.81 -8.43 -8.70
N ALA A 109 -10.72 -8.99 -7.88
CA ALA A 109 -11.92 -8.30 -7.45
C ALA A 109 -11.60 -7.05 -6.61
N ILE A 110 -10.70 -7.18 -5.63
CA ILE A 110 -10.30 -6.08 -4.75
C ILE A 110 -9.55 -5.01 -5.53
N LEU A 111 -8.53 -5.38 -6.29
CA LEU A 111 -7.72 -4.41 -7.03
C LEU A 111 -8.56 -3.63 -8.04
N ARG A 112 -9.45 -4.29 -8.80
CA ARG A 112 -10.39 -3.59 -9.69
C ARG A 112 -11.36 -2.69 -8.94
N SER A 113 -11.74 -3.03 -7.71
CA SER A 113 -12.58 -2.16 -6.89
C SER A 113 -11.84 -0.88 -6.51
N ILE A 114 -10.58 -1.00 -6.13
CA ILE A 114 -9.71 0.12 -5.76
C ILE A 114 -9.43 1.02 -6.97
N THR A 115 -9.20 0.45 -8.16
CA THR A 115 -9.08 1.23 -9.40
C THR A 115 -10.31 2.11 -9.62
N ARG A 116 -11.52 1.60 -9.39
CA ARG A 116 -12.77 2.40 -9.52
C ARG A 116 -12.96 3.43 -8.41
N LEU A 117 -12.28 3.27 -7.27
CA LEU A 117 -12.28 4.28 -6.22
C LEU A 117 -11.32 5.44 -6.52
N THR A 118 -10.26 5.18 -7.26
CA THR A 118 -9.25 6.19 -7.59
C THR A 118 -9.85 7.20 -8.58
N THR A 119 -9.54 8.48 -8.40
CA THR A 119 -10.01 9.55 -9.28
C THR A 119 -8.84 10.27 -9.92
N ASP A 120 -9.08 10.90 -11.08
CA ASP A 120 -8.10 11.78 -11.75
C ASP A 120 -8.00 13.15 -11.08
N GLU A 121 -8.80 13.40 -10.05
CA GLU A 121 -8.74 14.64 -9.28
C GLU A 121 -7.43 14.72 -8.51
N GLN A 122 -6.84 15.91 -8.50
CA GLN A 122 -5.66 16.21 -7.71
C GLN A 122 -6.04 17.17 -6.59
N ALA A 123 -5.70 16.78 -5.36
CA ALA A 123 -5.75 17.69 -4.23
C ALA A 123 -4.35 18.27 -3.98
N SER A 124 -4.32 19.55 -3.61
CA SER A 124 -3.13 20.26 -3.14
C SER A 124 -3.06 20.34 -1.61
N ALA A 125 -4.02 19.73 -0.91
CA ALA A 125 -4.13 19.76 0.53
C ALA A 125 -4.64 18.41 1.08
N PRO A 126 -4.35 18.09 2.36
CA PRO A 126 -4.92 16.95 3.07
C PRO A 126 -6.45 16.91 3.02
N GLN A 127 -7.01 15.74 2.67
CA GLN A 127 -8.45 15.49 2.68
C GLN A 127 -8.73 14.04 3.12
N SER A 128 -9.92 13.77 3.66
CA SER A 128 -10.32 12.42 4.11
C SER A 128 -10.35 11.38 2.99
N ASN A 129 -10.41 11.81 1.74
CA ASN A 129 -10.39 10.98 0.54
C ASN A 129 -9.06 11.08 -0.21
N ALA A 130 -7.97 11.51 0.41
CA ALA A 130 -6.71 11.75 -0.29
C ALA A 130 -5.48 11.21 0.47
N ILE A 131 -4.54 10.63 -0.27
CA ILE A 131 -3.24 10.17 0.24
C ILE A 131 -2.08 10.94 -0.40
N PRO A 132 -0.98 11.17 0.32
CA PRO A 132 0.18 11.89 -0.18
C PRO A 132 1.02 11.02 -1.15
N LEU A 133 1.29 11.54 -2.33
CA LEU A 133 2.28 10.99 -3.29
C LEU A 133 3.65 11.67 -3.12
N SER A 134 3.64 13.00 -3.01
CA SER A 134 4.79 13.86 -2.69
C SER A 134 4.39 14.89 -1.63
N ALA A 135 5.26 15.86 -1.34
CA ALA A 135 4.98 16.90 -0.35
C ALA A 135 3.77 17.78 -0.72
N ASP A 136 3.48 17.91 -2.01
CA ASP A 136 2.51 18.83 -2.61
C ASP A 136 1.48 18.15 -3.52
N ARG A 137 1.60 16.83 -3.71
CA ARG A 137 0.72 16.05 -4.60
C ARG A 137 0.03 14.96 -3.84
N TYR A 138 -1.28 14.86 -4.03
CA TYR A 138 -2.12 13.83 -3.43
C TYR A 138 -2.85 13.01 -4.50
N ARG A 139 -3.08 11.74 -4.20
CA ARG A 139 -4.02 10.88 -4.93
C ARG A 139 -5.36 10.92 -4.25
N CYS A 140 -6.40 11.21 -5.03
CA CYS A 140 -7.77 11.30 -4.53
C CYS A 140 -8.54 10.00 -4.78
N PHE A 141 -9.55 9.81 -3.93
CA PHE A 141 -10.52 8.74 -3.99
C PHE A 141 -11.93 9.32 -4.04
N SER A 142 -12.86 8.57 -4.61
CA SER A 142 -14.28 8.95 -4.71
C SER A 142 -15.02 8.89 -3.37
N ILE A 143 -14.40 8.33 -2.33
CA ILE A 143 -14.96 8.20 -0.98
C ILE A 143 -13.95 8.62 0.09
N GLY A 144 -14.44 9.08 1.25
CA GLY A 144 -13.62 9.35 2.42
C GLY A 144 -13.12 8.06 3.07
N LEU A 145 -11.83 7.73 2.86
CA LEU A 145 -11.18 6.52 3.40
C LEU A 145 -10.47 6.77 4.74
N PHE A 146 -10.12 8.02 5.01
CA PHE A 146 -9.30 8.45 6.13
C PHE A 146 -10.10 9.37 7.07
N PRO A 147 -9.69 9.51 8.34
CA PRO A 147 -10.24 10.52 9.23
C PRO A 147 -10.18 11.90 8.60
N SER A 148 -11.16 12.75 8.92
CA SER A 148 -11.15 14.14 8.45
C SER A 148 -9.95 14.88 9.04
N PRO A 149 -9.04 15.45 8.23
CA PRO A 149 -7.88 16.18 8.75
C PRO A 149 -8.25 17.35 9.67
N ALA A 150 -9.44 17.95 9.47
CA ALA A 150 -9.92 19.05 10.29
C ALA A 150 -10.48 18.60 11.65
N ALA A 151 -11.01 17.38 11.74
CA ALA A 151 -11.62 16.85 12.96
C ALA A 151 -10.68 15.94 13.76
N ASP A 152 -9.84 15.17 13.06
CA ASP A 152 -8.86 14.24 13.63
C ASP A 152 -7.57 14.28 12.79
N PRO A 153 -6.75 15.35 12.94
CA PRO A 153 -5.50 15.49 12.22
C PRO A 153 -4.50 14.37 12.55
N ALA A 154 -4.43 13.93 13.81
CA ALA A 154 -3.53 12.86 14.24
C ALA A 154 -3.88 11.52 13.59
N GLY A 155 -5.16 11.15 13.56
CA GLY A 155 -5.64 9.94 12.90
C GLY A 155 -5.49 10.00 11.38
N TYR A 156 -5.69 11.17 10.77
CA TYR A 156 -5.40 11.36 9.36
C TYR A 156 -3.92 11.14 9.06
N LEU A 157 -3.01 11.83 9.77
CA LEU A 157 -1.57 11.68 9.57
C LEU A 157 -1.12 10.24 9.80
N ALA A 158 -1.63 9.58 10.84
CA ALA A 158 -1.33 8.19 11.11
C ALA A 158 -1.70 7.29 9.93
N LYS A 159 -2.95 7.34 9.46
CA LYS A 159 -3.42 6.44 8.39
C LYS A 159 -2.93 6.83 7.00
N ALA A 160 -2.97 8.11 6.63
CA ALA A 160 -2.58 8.56 5.30
C ALA A 160 -1.06 8.53 5.07
N PHE A 161 -0.25 8.72 6.13
CA PHE A 161 1.22 8.69 6.02
C PHE A 161 1.85 7.41 6.56
N SER A 162 1.09 6.53 7.21
CA SER A 162 1.59 5.37 7.96
C SER A 162 2.49 5.74 9.13
N PHE A 163 2.20 6.84 9.80
CA PHE A 163 2.90 7.24 11.02
C PHE A 163 2.28 6.62 12.28
N PRO A 164 3.07 6.34 13.33
CA PRO A 164 2.51 5.89 14.59
C PRO A 164 1.60 6.95 15.22
N GLN A 165 0.33 6.61 15.44
CA GLN A 165 -0.66 7.55 15.95
C GLN A 165 -0.26 8.23 17.27
N PRO A 166 0.30 7.54 18.29
CA PRO A 166 0.72 8.20 19.53
C PRO A 166 1.74 9.32 19.30
N ILE A 167 2.69 9.10 18.39
CA ILE A 167 3.71 10.10 18.05
C ILE A 167 3.06 11.31 17.38
N MET A 168 2.08 11.10 16.48
CA MET A 168 1.38 12.20 15.81
C MET A 168 0.53 13.02 16.78
N THR A 169 -0.16 12.35 17.72
CA THR A 169 -0.91 13.03 18.79
C THR A 169 0.02 13.92 19.62
N ASP A 170 1.14 13.38 20.10
CA ASP A 170 2.10 14.12 20.92
C ASP A 170 2.77 15.26 20.16
N TRP A 171 3.09 15.05 18.88
CA TRP A 171 3.73 16.06 18.04
C TRP A 171 2.79 17.23 17.75
N LEU A 172 1.54 16.96 17.38
CA LEU A 172 0.54 18.00 17.16
C LEU A 172 0.22 18.77 18.45
N ALA A 173 0.17 18.10 19.61
CA ALA A 173 -0.01 18.80 20.88
C ALA A 173 1.14 19.77 21.22
N ARG A 174 2.34 19.55 20.67
CA ARG A 174 3.53 20.38 20.93
C ARG A 174 3.76 21.47 19.89
N PHE A 175 3.42 21.23 18.63
CA PHE A 175 3.81 22.08 17.50
C PHE A 175 2.67 22.45 16.55
N GLY A 176 1.47 21.90 16.76
CA GLY A 176 0.28 22.12 15.92
C GLY A 176 -0.60 23.28 16.36
#